data_AF-A0A0G4IQ30-F1
#
_entry.id   AF-A0A0G4IQ30-F1
#
_cell.length_a   1.000
_cell.length_b   1.000
_cell.length_c   1.000
_cell.angle_alpha   90.00
_cell.angle_beta   90.00
_cell.angle_gamma   90.00
#
_symmetry.space_group_name_H-M   'P 1'
#
loop_
_entity.id
_entity.type
_entity.pdbx_description
1 polymer ?
#
loop_
_entity_poly.entity_id
_entity_poly.type
_entity_poly.pdbx_seq_one_letter_code
_entity_poly.pdbx_strand_id
1 'polypeptide(L)'
;MPRCFIGFLPRSDVERCVAGGFAMYHRIVSLRRIVKGSWLMYYSSRVGPVGTDWVRSFTAVGKVTSPTPYEIENVAELDAVKGRPAKFRINVNYVDCRPIPARSIVRDIGFVPESERAHLSEYLRPPRYGFLEITRDDFASIARHMQADLKQAIPPPSIDPASEFQ
;
A
#
# COMPACT_ATOMS: atom_id res chain seq x y z
N MET A 1 15.54 6.49 -9.94
CA MET A 1 15.67 7.20 -8.64
C MET A 1 14.49 6.84 -7.75
N PRO A 2 14.66 6.71 -6.42
CA PRO A 2 13.59 6.47 -5.47
C PRO A 2 12.51 7.56 -5.46
N ARG A 3 11.23 7.15 -5.54
CA ARG A 3 10.04 8.03 -5.57
C ARG A 3 9.05 7.65 -4.46
N CYS A 4 7.98 8.42 -4.30
CA CYS A 4 6.93 8.17 -3.31
C CYS A 4 5.61 7.87 -4.03
N PHE A 5 4.90 6.83 -3.59
CA PHE A 5 3.67 6.37 -4.22
C PHE A 5 2.55 6.14 -3.21
N ILE A 6 1.31 6.37 -3.65
CA ILE A 6 0.09 5.89 -3.01
C ILE A 6 -0.45 4.71 -3.81
N GLY A 7 -0.52 3.54 -3.19
CA GLY A 7 -1.24 2.37 -3.65
C GLY A 7 -2.68 2.37 -3.16
N PHE A 8 -3.58 1.78 -3.95
CA PHE A 8 -5.00 1.73 -3.66
C PHE A 8 -5.44 0.27 -3.53
N LEU A 9 -5.73 -0.16 -2.31
CA LEU A 9 -6.19 -1.52 -2.01
C LEU A 9 -7.22 -1.51 -0.86
N PRO A 10 -8.18 -2.44 -0.84
CA PRO A 10 -9.01 -2.67 0.35
C PRO A 10 -8.14 -2.91 1.59
N ARG A 11 -8.62 -2.52 2.76
CA ARG A 11 -7.86 -2.64 4.01
C ARG A 11 -7.40 -4.09 4.28
N SER A 12 -8.28 -5.07 4.07
CA SER A 12 -7.96 -6.49 4.24
C SER A 12 -6.80 -6.96 3.36
N ASP A 13 -6.66 -6.38 2.16
CA ASP A 13 -5.59 -6.70 1.23
C ASP A 13 -4.29 -5.98 1.62
N VAL A 14 -4.38 -4.76 2.17
CA VAL A 14 -3.23 -4.07 2.77
C VAL A 14 -2.70 -4.84 3.98
N GLU A 15 -3.56 -5.36 4.84
CA GLU A 15 -3.16 -6.16 6.00
C GLU A 15 -2.39 -7.42 5.59
N ARG A 16 -2.82 -8.10 4.51
CA ARG A 16 -2.08 -9.22 3.91
C ARG A 16 -0.71 -8.80 3.38
N CYS A 17 -0.63 -7.67 2.69
CA CYS A 17 0.63 -7.10 2.21
C CYS A 17 1.60 -6.80 3.38
N VAL A 18 1.09 -6.18 4.45
CA VAL A 18 1.87 -5.85 5.65
C VAL A 18 2.39 -7.11 6.33
N ALA A 19 1.51 -8.08 6.57
CA ALA A 19 1.89 -9.38 7.12
C ALA A 19 2.83 -10.16 6.20
N GLY A 20 2.79 -9.95 4.89
CA GLY A 20 3.68 -10.63 3.96
C GLY A 20 5.03 -9.94 3.73
N GLY A 21 5.21 -8.70 4.18
CA GLY A 21 6.39 -7.90 3.83
C GLY A 21 6.51 -7.60 2.33
N PHE A 22 5.38 -7.51 1.63
CA PHE A 22 5.34 -7.24 0.19
C PHE A 22 4.23 -6.26 -0.17
N ALA A 23 4.32 -5.69 -1.36
CA ALA A 23 3.20 -5.06 -2.04
C ALA A 23 2.75 -5.98 -3.19
N MET A 24 1.43 -6.18 -3.35
CA MET A 24 0.88 -6.99 -4.43
C MET A 24 0.09 -6.16 -5.45
N TYR A 25 0.16 -6.56 -6.71
CA TYR A 25 -0.63 -5.95 -7.78
C TYR A 25 -0.93 -6.92 -8.92
N HIS A 26 -1.93 -6.58 -9.75
CA HIS A 26 -2.39 -7.46 -10.82
C HIS A 26 -1.55 -7.40 -12.10
N ARG A 27 -0.81 -6.32 -12.28
CA ARG A 27 0.02 -6.08 -13.45
C ARG A 27 1.45 -5.80 -13.04
N ILE A 28 2.37 -6.65 -13.48
CA ILE A 28 3.80 -6.47 -13.23
C ILE A 28 4.30 -5.10 -13.71
N VAL A 29 3.74 -4.56 -14.80
CA VAL A 29 4.10 -3.23 -15.32
C VAL A 29 3.84 -2.10 -14.33
N SER A 30 2.87 -2.26 -13.43
CA SER A 30 2.62 -1.28 -12.37
C SER A 30 3.72 -1.30 -11.32
N LEU A 31 4.16 -2.49 -10.89
CA LEU A 31 5.23 -2.65 -9.91
C LEU A 31 6.60 -2.28 -10.47
N ARG A 32 6.83 -2.46 -11.78
CA ARG A 32 8.08 -2.04 -12.44
C ARG A 32 8.36 -0.54 -12.37
N ARG A 33 7.35 0.29 -12.09
CA ARG A 33 7.51 1.74 -11.86
C ARG A 33 8.11 2.05 -10.49
N ILE A 34 8.02 1.10 -9.55
CA ILE A 34 8.48 1.23 -8.18
C ILE A 34 9.87 0.60 -8.10
N VAL A 35 10.88 1.43 -7.88
CA VAL A 35 12.27 0.98 -7.76
C VAL A 35 12.67 0.81 -6.31
N LYS A 36 13.70 -0.01 -6.04
CA LYS A 36 14.31 -0.12 -4.72
C LYS A 36 14.59 1.24 -4.07
N GLY A 37 14.23 1.35 -2.80
CA GLY A 37 14.33 2.57 -2.00
C GLY A 37 13.15 3.53 -2.14
N SER A 38 12.23 3.29 -3.07
CA SER A 38 10.97 4.05 -3.17
C SER A 38 10.10 3.80 -1.93
N TRP A 39 9.29 4.78 -1.58
CA TRP A 39 8.30 4.65 -0.51
C TRP A 39 6.92 4.38 -1.09
N LEU A 40 6.17 3.53 -0.43
CA LEU A 40 4.81 3.16 -0.77
C LEU A 40 3.91 3.36 0.45
N MET A 41 2.83 4.10 0.26
CA MET A 41 1.75 4.27 1.23
C MET A 41 0.46 3.70 0.66
N TYR A 42 -0.44 3.21 1.50
CA TYR A 42 -1.74 2.73 1.06
C TYR A 42 -2.86 3.65 1.47
N TYR A 43 -3.74 3.95 0.50
CA TYR A 43 -5.08 4.45 0.75
C TYR A 43 -6.08 3.31 0.59
N SER A 44 -6.84 3.04 1.64
CA SER A 44 -7.91 2.04 1.63
C SER A 44 -9.27 2.73 1.59
N SER A 45 -9.97 2.57 0.47
CA SER A 45 -11.33 3.10 0.32
C SER A 45 -12.34 2.25 1.11
N ARG A 46 -12.20 0.92 1.09
CA ARG A 46 -13.13 -0.04 1.68
C ARG A 46 -12.42 -1.02 2.61
N VAL A 47 -13.21 -1.69 3.47
CA VAL A 47 -12.70 -2.76 4.35
C VAL A 47 -12.21 -3.95 3.52
N GLY A 48 -13.06 -4.46 2.62
CA GLY A 48 -12.76 -5.60 1.76
C GLY A 48 -13.09 -5.36 0.28
N PRO A 49 -12.81 -6.34 -0.60
CA PRO A 49 -13.11 -6.24 -2.03
C PRO A 49 -14.62 -6.33 -2.33
N VAL A 50 -15.39 -6.97 -1.45
CA VAL A 50 -16.85 -7.11 -1.51
C VAL A 50 -17.46 -6.39 -0.31
N GLY A 51 -18.57 -5.66 -0.51
CA GLY A 51 -19.29 -4.95 0.55
C GLY A 51 -19.29 -3.42 0.41
N THR A 52 -20.01 -2.77 1.32
CA THR A 52 -20.26 -1.30 1.31
C THR A 52 -19.53 -0.53 2.41
N ASP A 53 -18.78 -1.21 3.29
CA ASP A 53 -18.12 -0.57 4.42
C ASP A 53 -16.91 0.27 3.99
N TRP A 54 -16.99 1.57 4.30
CA TRP A 54 -15.98 2.56 3.93
C TRP A 54 -14.91 2.69 5.01
N VAL A 55 -13.65 2.73 4.56
CA VAL A 55 -12.46 3.04 5.39
C VAL A 55 -11.96 4.46 5.08
N ARG A 56 -11.82 4.79 3.79
CA ARG A 56 -11.37 6.10 3.26
C ARG A 56 -10.20 6.72 4.05
N SER A 57 -9.19 5.90 4.32
CA SER A 57 -8.06 6.25 5.19
C SER A 57 -6.73 5.86 4.56
N PHE A 58 -5.66 6.56 4.94
CA PHE A 58 -4.32 6.03 4.76
C PHE A 58 -4.06 4.99 5.85
N THR A 59 -3.57 3.81 5.48
CA THR A 59 -3.63 2.61 6.35
C THR A 59 -2.29 1.94 6.60
N ALA A 60 -1.32 2.08 5.70
CA ALA A 60 0.02 1.52 5.86
C ALA A 60 1.05 2.32 5.07
N VAL A 61 2.31 2.23 5.48
CA VAL A 61 3.44 2.85 4.78
C VAL A 61 4.68 1.98 4.93
N GLY A 62 5.50 1.92 3.88
CA GLY A 62 6.69 1.09 3.84
C GLY A 62 7.67 1.47 2.73
N LYS A 63 8.89 0.94 2.83
CA LYS A 63 9.98 1.18 1.88
C LYS A 63 10.26 -0.06 1.05
N VAL A 64 10.32 0.12 -0.26
CA VAL A 64 10.60 -0.96 -1.22
C VAL A 64 12.05 -1.40 -1.11
N THR A 65 12.26 -2.69 -0.90
CA THR A 65 13.59 -3.28 -0.67
C THR A 65 14.08 -4.14 -1.83
N SER A 66 13.17 -4.75 -2.59
CA SER A 66 13.51 -5.55 -3.76
C SER A 66 13.92 -4.67 -4.95
N PRO A 67 14.95 -5.07 -5.74
CA PRO A 67 15.30 -4.40 -6.99
C PRO A 67 14.25 -4.59 -8.09
N THR A 68 13.52 -5.71 -8.08
CA THR A 68 12.56 -6.07 -9.14
C THR A 68 11.31 -6.72 -8.57
N PRO A 69 10.14 -6.53 -9.21
CA PRO A 69 8.96 -7.32 -8.89
C PRO A 69 9.13 -8.77 -9.36
N TYR A 70 8.42 -9.68 -8.71
CA TYR A 70 8.40 -11.11 -8.98
C TYR A 70 6.95 -11.62 -8.99
N GLU A 71 6.74 -12.83 -9.49
CA GLU A 71 5.44 -13.51 -9.45
C GLU A 71 5.42 -14.51 -8.29
N ILE A 72 4.25 -14.82 -7.75
CA ILE A 72 4.12 -15.89 -6.76
C ILE A 72 4.52 -17.22 -7.44
N GLU A 73 5.50 -17.91 -6.86
CA GLU A 73 5.98 -19.21 -7.38
C GLU A 73 5.38 -20.40 -6.61
N ASN A 74 5.00 -20.20 -5.36
CA ASN A 74 4.44 -21.27 -4.51
C ASN A 74 2.98 -21.58 -4.88
N VAL A 75 2.68 -22.86 -5.12
CA VAL A 75 1.35 -23.35 -5.50
C VAL A 75 0.29 -23.07 -4.43
N ALA A 76 0.60 -23.26 -3.15
CA ALA A 76 -0.33 -22.98 -2.05
C ALA A 76 -0.68 -21.49 -1.98
N GLU A 77 0.31 -20.61 -2.17
CA GLU A 77 0.07 -19.17 -2.22
C GLU A 77 -0.70 -18.73 -3.47
N LEU A 78 -0.44 -19.37 -4.62
CA LEU A 78 -1.21 -19.16 -5.85
C LEU A 78 -2.67 -19.59 -5.67
N ASP A 79 -2.91 -20.73 -5.01
CA ASP A 79 -4.24 -21.21 -4.68
C ASP A 79 -4.95 -20.28 -3.67
N ALA A 80 -4.23 -19.72 -2.69
CA ALA A 80 -4.77 -18.75 -1.73
C ALA A 80 -5.22 -17.43 -2.37
N VAL A 81 -4.67 -17.09 -3.54
CA VAL A 81 -5.09 -15.92 -4.34
C VAL A 81 -5.90 -16.31 -5.58
N LYS A 82 -6.31 -17.57 -5.73
CA LYS A 82 -7.08 -18.07 -6.87
C LYS A 82 -8.39 -17.30 -7.02
N GLY A 83 -8.67 -16.84 -8.24
CA GLY A 83 -9.79 -15.94 -8.51
C GLY A 83 -9.53 -14.46 -8.16
N ARG A 84 -8.35 -14.12 -7.62
CA ARG A 84 -7.89 -12.73 -7.45
C ARG A 84 -6.74 -12.44 -8.43
N PRO A 85 -6.72 -11.26 -9.08
CA PRO A 85 -5.74 -10.99 -10.11
C PRO A 85 -4.36 -10.58 -9.56
N ALA A 86 -4.14 -10.48 -8.24
CA ALA A 86 -2.96 -9.88 -7.62
C ALA A 86 -1.79 -10.85 -7.37
N LYS A 87 -1.22 -11.42 -8.43
CA LYS A 87 -0.14 -12.42 -8.36
C LYS A 87 1.29 -11.89 -8.42
N PHE A 88 1.48 -10.60 -8.70
CA PHE A 88 2.80 -9.99 -8.73
C PHE A 88 3.10 -9.29 -7.41
N ARG A 89 4.33 -9.45 -6.92
CA ARG A 89 4.80 -8.91 -5.65
C ARG A 89 6.09 -8.13 -5.81
N ILE A 90 6.36 -7.24 -4.85
CA ILE A 90 7.65 -6.59 -4.65
C ILE A 90 7.87 -6.43 -3.14
N ASN A 91 9.07 -6.71 -2.64
CA ASN A 91 9.33 -6.66 -1.19
C ASN A 91 9.27 -5.23 -0.68
N VAL A 92 8.60 -5.06 0.45
CA VAL A 92 8.40 -3.79 1.15
C VAL A 92 8.60 -4.02 2.65
N ASN A 93 9.47 -3.23 3.24
CA ASN A 93 9.58 -3.14 4.69
C ASN A 93 8.60 -2.09 5.18
N TYR A 94 7.50 -2.53 5.78
CA TYR A 94 6.51 -1.63 6.39
C TYR A 94 7.05 -1.02 7.67
N VAL A 95 6.46 0.08 8.10
CA VAL A 95 6.83 0.77 9.34
C VAL A 95 5.61 0.95 10.22
N ASP A 96 5.82 1.07 11.53
CA ASP A 96 4.73 1.32 12.47
C ASP A 96 4.10 2.67 12.16
N CYS A 97 2.77 2.68 12.10
CA CYS A 97 1.99 3.88 11.83
C CYS A 97 0.55 3.72 12.33
N ARG A 98 -0.16 4.84 12.43
CA ARG A 98 -1.58 4.89 12.78
C ARG A 98 -2.40 5.23 11.53
N PRO A 99 -3.46 4.46 11.23
CA PRO A 99 -4.37 4.82 10.15
C PRO A 99 -5.00 6.21 10.39
N ILE A 100 -5.10 7.01 9.33
CA ILE A 100 -5.67 8.36 9.41
C ILE A 100 -6.73 8.57 8.30
N PRO A 101 -7.94 9.05 8.63
CA PRO A 101 -8.94 9.37 7.61
C PRO A 101 -8.45 10.47 6.69
N ALA A 102 -8.52 10.26 5.37
CA ALA A 102 -7.99 11.24 4.41
C ALA A 102 -8.64 12.63 4.55
N ARG A 103 -9.93 12.67 4.92
CA ARG A 103 -10.68 13.91 5.18
C ARG A 103 -10.07 14.78 6.29
N SER A 104 -9.34 14.17 7.24
CA SER A 104 -8.79 14.90 8.39
C SER A 104 -7.53 15.69 8.07
N ILE A 105 -6.87 15.39 6.95
CA ILE A 105 -5.59 15.98 6.54
C ILE A 105 -5.65 16.65 5.16
N VAL A 106 -6.86 16.86 4.65
CA VAL A 106 -7.09 17.30 3.28
C VAL A 106 -6.53 18.69 2.95
N ARG A 107 -6.40 19.54 3.96
CA ARG A 107 -5.79 20.87 3.83
C ARG A 107 -4.27 20.83 3.77
N ASP A 108 -3.67 19.73 4.23
CA ASP A 108 -2.23 19.55 4.42
C ASP A 108 -1.58 18.70 3.30
N ILE A 109 -2.35 18.38 2.26
CA ILE A 109 -1.90 17.65 1.07
C ILE A 109 -2.03 18.51 -0.20
N GLY A 110 -0.96 18.56 -0.99
CA GLY A 110 -0.81 19.38 -2.18
C GLY A 110 -1.10 18.65 -3.50
N PHE A 111 -1.05 17.32 -3.54
CA PHE A 111 -1.30 16.56 -4.78
C PHE A 111 -2.76 16.53 -5.22
N VAL A 112 -3.70 17.03 -4.39
CA VAL A 112 -5.11 17.18 -4.76
C VAL A 112 -5.44 18.66 -4.97
N PRO A 113 -6.01 19.04 -6.13
CA PRO A 113 -6.41 20.41 -6.41
C PRO A 113 -7.31 20.98 -5.31
N GLU A 114 -7.14 22.26 -5.00
CA GLU A 114 -7.90 22.92 -3.93
C GLU A 114 -9.43 22.83 -4.14
N SER A 115 -9.87 22.93 -5.39
CA SER A 115 -11.28 22.77 -5.78
C SER A 115 -11.86 21.38 -5.50
N GLU A 116 -11.04 20.34 -5.39
CA GLU A 116 -11.46 18.95 -5.19
C GLU A 116 -11.31 18.49 -3.73
N ARG A 117 -10.64 19.29 -2.90
CA ARG A 117 -10.34 18.97 -1.49
C ARG A 117 -11.59 18.68 -0.66
N ALA A 118 -12.68 19.42 -0.84
CA ALA A 118 -13.92 19.20 -0.08
C ALA A 118 -14.47 17.76 -0.20
N HIS A 119 -14.11 17.06 -1.27
CA HIS A 119 -14.59 15.73 -1.59
C HIS A 119 -13.44 14.70 -1.70
N LEU A 120 -12.24 15.01 -1.21
CA LEU A 120 -11.03 14.19 -1.35
C LEU A 120 -11.27 12.69 -1.10
N SER A 121 -11.96 12.36 -0.01
CA SER A 121 -12.21 10.96 0.37
C SER A 121 -13.04 10.19 -0.67
N GLU A 122 -13.78 10.92 -1.50
CA GLU A 122 -14.61 10.43 -2.59
C GLU A 122 -13.88 10.46 -3.93
N TYR A 123 -12.93 11.38 -4.14
CA TYR A 123 -12.17 11.50 -5.39
C TYR A 123 -10.88 10.68 -5.43
N LEU A 124 -10.34 10.28 -4.29
CA LEU A 124 -9.19 9.36 -4.26
C LEU A 124 -9.59 8.02 -4.91
N ARG A 125 -9.18 7.87 -6.16
CA ARG A 125 -9.45 6.72 -7.03
C ARG A 125 -8.13 6.14 -7.53
N PRO A 126 -8.07 4.81 -7.68
CA PRO A 126 -6.89 4.17 -8.26
C PRO A 126 -6.63 4.74 -9.66
N PRO A 127 -5.42 5.24 -9.96
CA PRO A 127 -5.08 5.59 -11.33
C PRO A 127 -5.03 4.32 -12.19
N ARG A 128 -4.98 4.48 -13.52
CA ARG A 128 -4.94 3.36 -14.50
C ARG A 128 -3.91 2.27 -14.15
N TYR A 129 -2.81 2.65 -13.52
CA TYR A 129 -1.72 1.77 -13.14
C TYR A 129 -1.65 1.43 -11.65
N GLY A 130 -2.64 1.82 -10.85
CA GLY A 130 -2.78 1.43 -9.43
C GLY A 130 -2.00 2.20 -8.41
N PHE A 131 -0.96 2.93 -8.86
CA PHE A 131 -0.12 3.74 -8.01
C PHE A 131 -0.15 5.18 -8.50
N LEU A 132 -0.48 6.08 -7.58
CA LEU A 132 -0.37 7.52 -7.76
C LEU A 132 1.01 7.93 -7.26
N GLU A 133 1.82 8.52 -8.12
CA GLU A 133 3.08 9.13 -7.69
C GLU A 133 2.79 10.47 -7.01
N ILE A 134 3.41 10.73 -5.87
CA ILE A 134 3.28 11.98 -5.12
C ILE A 134 4.65 12.59 -4.82
N THR A 135 4.65 13.87 -4.48
CA THR A 135 5.87 14.57 -4.07
C THR A 135 6.39 14.03 -2.73
N ARG A 136 7.66 14.27 -2.44
CA ARG A 136 8.25 13.91 -1.14
C ARG A 136 7.62 14.71 0.02
N ASP A 137 7.24 15.95 -0.24
CA ASP A 137 6.64 16.83 0.77
C ASP A 137 5.23 16.36 1.14
N ASP A 138 4.42 15.99 0.15
CA ASP A 138 3.11 15.37 0.37
C ASP A 138 3.24 14.07 1.16
N PHE A 139 4.18 13.21 0.76
CA PHE A 139 4.43 11.95 1.45
C PHE A 139 4.83 12.19 2.91
N ALA A 140 5.75 13.12 3.15
CA ALA A 140 6.21 13.47 4.50
C ALA A 140 5.08 14.08 5.35
N SER A 141 4.20 14.89 4.73
CA SER A 141 3.00 15.43 5.38
C SER A 141 2.09 14.30 5.86
N ILE A 142 1.68 13.40 4.98
CA ILE A 142 0.79 12.29 5.34
C ILE A 142 1.45 11.37 6.36
N ALA A 143 2.72 11.00 6.17
CA ALA A 143 3.46 10.14 7.08
C ALA A 143 3.54 10.72 8.50
N ARG A 144 3.68 12.05 8.64
CA ARG A 144 3.63 12.73 9.93
C ARG A 144 2.27 12.61 10.59
N HIS A 145 1.17 12.82 9.85
CA HIS A 145 -0.18 12.63 10.39
C HIS A 145 -0.47 11.17 10.75
N MET A 146 0.10 10.22 10.01
CA MET A 146 0.08 8.80 10.33
C MET A 146 0.99 8.43 11.52
N GLN A 147 1.78 9.37 12.06
CA GLN A 147 2.78 9.08 13.11
C GLN A 147 3.71 7.93 12.72
N ALA A 148 4.10 7.88 11.43
CA ALA A 148 4.87 6.78 10.90
C ALA A 148 6.33 6.82 11.35
N ASP A 149 6.85 5.71 11.87
CA ASP A 149 8.27 5.59 12.19
C ASP A 149 9.10 5.25 10.96
N LEU A 150 9.42 6.27 10.16
CA LEU A 150 10.22 6.09 8.93
C LEU A 150 11.67 5.62 9.18
N LYS A 151 12.12 5.50 10.43
CA LYS A 151 13.45 4.97 10.78
C LYS A 151 13.45 3.46 11.00
N GLN A 152 12.30 2.89 11.38
CA GLN A 152 12.18 1.47 11.71
C GLN A 152 11.59 0.69 10.52
N ALA A 153 12.21 -0.43 10.16
CA ALA A 153 11.59 -1.42 9.30
C ALA A 153 10.96 -2.50 10.19
N ILE A 154 9.66 -2.75 10.06
CA ILE A 154 9.00 -3.93 10.60
C ILE A 154 9.59 -5.12 9.82
N PRO A 155 10.33 -6.04 10.47
CA PRO A 155 10.74 -7.27 9.83
C PRO A 155 9.48 -8.05 9.43
N PRO A 156 9.42 -8.66 8.24
CA PRO A 156 8.29 -9.51 7.89
C PRO A 156 8.10 -10.54 9.01
N PRO A 157 6.87 -10.87 9.40
CA PRO A 157 6.66 -11.93 10.37
C PRO A 157 7.37 -13.17 9.86
N SER A 158 8.11 -13.80 10.77
CA SER A 158 8.75 -15.08 10.49
C SER A 158 7.63 -16.06 10.12
N ILE A 159 7.47 -16.33 8.83
CA ILE A 159 6.66 -17.46 8.39
C ILE A 159 7.45 -18.68 8.86
N ASP A 160 7.04 -19.26 9.98
CA ASP A 160 7.53 -20.57 10.38
C ASP A 160 6.89 -21.58 9.41
N PRO A 161 7.67 -22.19 8.50
CA PRO A 161 7.10 -23.17 7.57
C PRO A 161 6.50 -24.39 8.29
N ALA A 162 6.71 -24.53 9.61
CA ALA A 162 6.15 -25.61 10.42
C ALA A 162 4.74 -25.32 10.99
N SER A 163 4.22 -24.08 10.93
CA SER A 163 2.96 -23.74 11.61
C SER A 163 1.68 -23.98 10.80
N GLU A 164 1.76 -24.46 9.55
CA GLU A 164 0.58 -24.78 8.71
C GLU A 164 0.20 -26.27 8.69
N PHE A 165 0.83 -27.10 9.53
CA PHE A 165 0.52 -28.52 9.66
C PHE A 165 0.22 -28.92 11.12
N GLN A 166 -0.83 -28.36 11.71
CA GLN A 166 -1.51 -28.93 12.88
C GLN A 166 -3.03 -28.79 12.77
#